data_AF-A0A2K9J3N1-F1
#
_entry.id   AF-A0A2K9J3N1-F1
#
_cell.length_a   1.000
_cell.length_b   1.000
_cell.length_c   1.000
_cell.angle_alpha   90.00
_cell.angle_beta   90.00
_cell.angle_gamma   90.00
#
_symmetry.space_group_name_H-M   'P 1'
#
loop_
_entity.id
_entity.type
_entity.pdbx_description
1 polymer ?
#
loop_
_entity_poly.entity_id
_entity_poly.type
_entity_poly.pdbx_seq_one_letter_code
_entity_poly.pdbx_strand_id
1 'polypeptide(L)' 'MDEPKLLGYVSKECNNCGRVRVEEYSDGSLICEKCYWDQIDNYKFPYDYL' A
#
# COMPACT_ATOMS: atom_id res chain seq x y z
N MET A 1 15.78 11.36 7.70
CA MET A 1 14.50 11.05 7.04
C MET A 1 13.88 9.98 7.90
N ASP A 2 12.70 10.23 8.44
CA ASP A 2 11.99 9.23 9.24
C ASP A 2 11.48 8.14 8.30
N GLU A 3 11.76 6.87 8.62
CA GLU A 3 11.25 5.73 7.86
C GLU A 3 9.72 5.65 8.03
N PRO A 4 8.97 5.30 6.96
CA PRO A 4 7.53 5.17 7.05
C PRO A 4 7.15 4.06 8.05
N LYS A 5 6.23 4.38 8.95
CA LYS A 5 5.79 3.47 10.02
C LYS A 5 4.69 2.55 9.51
N LEU A 6 4.79 1.26 9.79
CA LEU A 6 3.72 0.31 9.57
C LEU A 6 2.48 0.67 10.42
N LEU A 7 1.36 0.95 9.77
CA LEU A 7 0.07 1.23 10.40
C LEU A 7 -0.71 -0.06 10.66
N GLY A 8 -0.61 -1.05 9.77
CA GLY A 8 -1.31 -2.32 9.93
C GLY A 8 -1.39 -3.12 8.63
N TYR A 9 -2.43 -3.96 8.52
CA TYR A 9 -2.70 -4.78 7.35
C TYR A 9 -4.09 -4.50 6.79
N VAL A 10 -4.21 -4.42 5.47
CA VAL A 10 -5.47 -4.37 4.74
C VAL A 10 -5.78 -5.72 4.11
N SER A 11 -7.05 -6.12 4.14
CA SER A 11 -7.56 -7.35 3.52
C SER A 11 -7.77 -7.19 2.01
N LYS A 12 -6.74 -6.69 1.31
CA LYS A 12 -6.72 -6.51 -0.14
C LYS A 12 -5.87 -7.60 -0.79
N GLU A 13 -6.30 -8.09 -1.95
CA GLU A 13 -5.52 -9.02 -2.75
C GLU A 13 -4.29 -8.32 -3.37
N CYS A 14 -3.13 -8.96 -3.28
CA CYS A 14 -1.92 -8.47 -3.91
C CYS A 14 -1.99 -8.61 -5.44
N ASN A 15 -1.79 -7.52 -6.17
CA ASN A 15 -1.80 -7.45 -7.63
C ASN A 15 -0.81 -8.41 -8.33
N ASN A 16 0.31 -8.74 -7.66
CA ASN A 16 1.33 -9.65 -8.20
C ASN A 16 1.11 -11.14 -7.83
N CYS A 17 0.86 -11.46 -6.54
CA CYS A 17 0.88 -12.85 -6.05
C CYS A 17 -0.46 -13.40 -5.55
N GLY A 18 -1.54 -12.61 -5.58
CA GLY A 18 -2.89 -13.03 -5.16
C GLY A 18 -3.07 -13.23 -3.65
N ARG A 19 -2.07 -12.91 -2.81
CA ARG A 19 -2.22 -13.00 -1.35
C ARG A 19 -3.10 -11.85 -0.83
N VAL A 20 -4.09 -12.18 -0.01
CA VAL A 20 -5.00 -11.20 0.63
C VAL A 20 -4.42 -10.67 1.95
N ARG A 21 -3.19 -10.15 1.91
CA ARG A 21 -2.51 -9.56 3.06
C ARG A 21 -1.47 -8.55 2.59
N VAL A 22 -1.83 -7.28 2.71
CA VAL A 22 -1.04 -6.12 2.28
C VAL A 22 -0.83 -5.21 3.51
N GLU A 23 0.39 -4.76 3.71
CA GLU A 23 0.82 -3.83 4.76
C GLU A 23 0.52 -2.39 4.35
N GLU A 24 -0.03 -1.60 5.25
CA GLU A 24 -0.28 -0.17 5.07
C GLU A 24 0.71 0.64 5.90
N TYR A 25 1.37 1.61 5.26
CA TYR A 25 2.39 2.45 5.87
C TYR A 25 1.92 3.90 6.00
N SER A 26 2.54 4.65 6.92
CA SER A 26 2.16 6.03 7.26
C SER A 26 2.31 7.04 6.12
N ASP A 27 3.04 6.69 5.07
CA ASP A 27 3.21 7.49 3.84
C ASP A 27 2.17 7.17 2.76
N GLY A 28 1.25 6.24 3.04
CA GLY A 28 0.24 5.76 2.09
C GLY A 28 0.71 4.59 1.23
N SER A 29 1.94 4.12 1.39
CA SER A 29 2.44 2.93 0.69
C SER A 29 1.67 1.69 1.12
N LEU A 30 1.36 0.83 0.15
CA LEU A 30 0.66 -0.43 0.36
C LEU A 30 1.56 -1.57 -0.13
N ILE A 31 2.18 -2.35 0.75
CA ILE A 31 3.18 -3.35 0.35
C ILE A 31 2.68 -4.77 0.61
N CYS A 32 2.79 -5.68 -0.34
CA CYS A 32 2.42 -7.07 -0.09
C CYS A 32 3.38 -7.73 0.92
N GLU A 33 2.83 -8.28 2.02
CA GLU A 33 3.61 -8.97 3.06
C GLU A 33 4.45 -10.14 2.51
N LYS A 34 3.95 -10.85 1.48
CA LYS A 34 4.60 -12.07 0.97
C LYS A 34 5.65 -11.79 -0.09
N CYS A 35 5.33 -10.95 -1.06
CA CYS A 35 6.16 -10.74 -2.24
C CYS A 35 6.81 -9.36 -2.29
N TYR A 36 6.57 -8.53 -1.27
CA TYR A 36 7.07 -7.16 -1.16
C TYR A 36 6.73 -6.26 -2.35
N TRP A 37 5.77 -6.68 -3.17
CA TRP A 37 5.29 -5.90 -4.29
C TRP A 37 4.52 -4.70 -3.78
N ASP A 38 4.88 -3.52 -4.26
CA ASP A 38 4.13 -2.30 -3.99
C ASP A 38 2.80 -2.35 -4.73
N GLN A 39 1.71 -2.22 -3.98
CA GLN A 39 0.35 -2.17 -4.47
C GLN A 39 0.02 -0.76 -4.95
N ILE A 40 0.89 -0.24 -5.84
CA ILE A 40 0.67 0.99 -6.60
C ILE A 40 -0.57 0.77 -7.46
N ASP A 41 -1.74 0.96 -6.87
CA ASP A 41 -2.92 1.27 -7.63
C ASP A 41 -2.66 2.63 -8.25
N ASN A 42 -2.97 2.79 -9.54
CA ASN A 42 -2.99 4.08 -10.23
C ASN A 42 -4.08 5.02 -9.66
N TYR A 43 -4.20 5.14 -8.34
CA TYR A 43 -5.09 6.09 -7.69
C TYR A 43 -4.47 7.47 -7.80
N LYS A 44 -4.91 8.12 -8.88
CA LYS A 44 -4.86 9.55 -9.15
C LYS A 44 -4.78 10.36 -7.85
N PHE A 45 -3.77 11.21 -7.77
CA PHE A 45 -3.72 12.35 -6.87
C PHE A 45 -5.13 12.95 -6.68
N PRO A 46 -5.72 12.96 -5.47
CA PRO A 46 -6.82 13.84 -5.17
C PRO A 46 -6.22 15.23 -4.86
N TYR A 47 -5.52 15.83 -5.82
CA TYR A 47 -5.40 17.29 -5.85
C TYR A 47 -6.52 17.83 -6.74
N ASP A 48 -7.76 17.49 -6.39
CA ASP A 48 -8.89 18.42 -6.53
C ASP A 48 -8.92 19.26 -5.24
N TYR A 49 -7.91 20.12 -5.08
CA TYR A 49 -8.11 21.34 -4.29
C TYR A 49 -8.69 22.36 -5.27
N LEU A 50 -9.97 22.68 -5.03
CA LEU A 50 -10.73 23.80 -5.58
C LEU A 50 -9.93 25.09 -5.71
#